data_AF-A0A7V5YY12-F1
#
_entry.id   AF-A0A7V5YY12-F1
#
_cell.length_a   1.000
_cell.length_b   1.000
_cell.length_c   1.000
_cell.angle_alpha   90.00
_cell.angle_beta   90.00
_cell.angle_gamma   90.00
#
_symmetry.space_group_name_H-M   'P 1'
#
loop_
_entity.id
_entity.type
_entity.pdbx_description
1 polymer ?
#
loop_
_entity_poly.entity_id
_entity_poly.type
_entity_poly.pdbx_seq_one_letter_code
_entity_poly.pdbx_strand_id
1 'polypeptide(L)'
;MKAIRPTTWHGRPAWALESDALRAVMVPEMGAKIVALRDRRTGCEWLVGPIPGRPVGPVAYPAPFERQDMAGWDEMFPTIVACAYPGPGPHHGAPLPDHGEAWQLPWAVIRSQGELVLSLTGRALPYRLTRAASLPAPDALRLQYT
;
A
#
# COMPACT_ATOMS: atom_id res chain seq x y z
N MET A 1 -11.74 21.45 3.37
CA MET A 1 -10.40 21.52 4.03
C MET A 1 -9.62 20.22 3.80
N LYS A 2 -8.29 20.27 3.68
CA LYS A 2 -7.44 19.07 3.53
C LYS A 2 -7.01 18.54 4.90
N ALA A 3 -7.13 17.24 5.14
CA ALA A 3 -6.76 16.60 6.40
C ALA A 3 -6.09 15.25 6.18
N ILE A 4 -5.12 14.94 7.03
CA ILE A 4 -4.48 13.62 7.14
C ILE A 4 -4.64 13.20 8.60
N ARG A 5 -5.30 12.08 8.86
CA ARG A 5 -5.58 11.65 10.23
C ARG A 5 -5.62 10.14 10.39
N PRO A 6 -5.31 9.63 11.60
CA PRO A 6 -5.55 8.24 11.95
C PRO A 6 -7.03 7.89 11.81
N THR A 7 -7.30 6.64 11.43
CA THR A 7 -8.63 6.05 11.35
C THR A 7 -8.52 4.53 11.55
N THR A 8 -9.62 3.82 11.35
CA THR A 8 -9.63 2.35 11.36
C THR A 8 -10.28 1.81 10.10
N TRP A 9 -9.82 0.64 9.66
CA TRP A 9 -10.42 -0.11 8.55
C TRP A 9 -10.45 -1.60 8.91
N HIS A 10 -11.64 -2.21 8.98
CA HIS A 10 -11.83 -3.60 9.43
C HIS A 10 -11.10 -3.92 10.75
N GLY A 11 -11.18 -3.01 11.73
CA GLY A 11 -10.53 -3.15 13.04
C GLY A 11 -9.03 -2.85 13.08
N ARG A 12 -8.44 -2.42 11.97
CA ARG A 12 -6.99 -2.20 11.83
C ARG A 12 -6.64 -0.73 11.84
N PRO A 13 -5.48 -0.33 12.40
CA PRO A 13 -4.98 1.03 12.27
C PRO A 13 -4.79 1.42 10.81
N ALA A 14 -5.31 2.59 10.45
CA ALA A 14 -5.26 3.11 9.10
C ALA A 14 -5.08 4.64 9.12
N TRP A 15 -4.85 5.22 7.94
CA TRP A 15 -4.76 6.66 7.74
C TRP A 15 -5.72 7.10 6.65
N ALA A 16 -6.48 8.16 6.91
CA ALA A 16 -7.32 8.81 5.92
C ALA A 16 -6.67 10.11 5.45
N LEU A 17 -6.58 10.28 4.13
CA LEU A 17 -6.31 11.54 3.47
C LEU A 17 -7.62 12.04 2.87
N GLU A 18 -8.05 13.23 3.24
CA GLU A 18 -9.35 13.77 2.86
C GLU A 18 -9.29 15.23 2.45
N SER A 19 -10.10 15.56 1.45
CA SER A 19 -10.50 16.91 1.07
C SER A 19 -12.03 16.97 1.01
N ASP A 20 -12.60 18.05 0.50
CA ASP A 20 -14.05 18.13 0.25
C ASP A 20 -14.51 17.28 -0.96
N ALA A 21 -13.60 16.83 -1.83
CA ALA A 21 -13.92 16.07 -3.04
C ALA A 21 -13.45 14.60 -3.02
N LEU A 22 -12.38 14.28 -2.28
CA LEU A 22 -11.76 12.95 -2.31
C LEU A 22 -11.48 12.45 -0.90
N ARG A 23 -11.59 11.14 -0.72
CA ARG A 23 -11.13 10.43 0.47
C ARG A 23 -10.35 9.18 0.08
N ALA A 24 -9.11 9.07 0.52
CA ALA A 24 -8.29 7.86 0.39
C ALA A 24 -8.03 7.27 1.79
N VAL A 25 -8.06 5.94 1.92
CA VAL A 25 -7.68 5.23 3.15
C VAL A 25 -6.53 4.28 2.86
N MET A 26 -5.50 4.34 3.69
CA MET A 26 -4.30 3.52 3.57
C MET A 26 -4.06 2.71 4.85
N VAL A 27 -3.66 1.45 4.71
CA VAL A 27 -3.41 0.53 5.84
C VAL A 27 -1.92 0.18 5.88
N PRO A 28 -1.12 0.82 6.75
CA PRO A 28 0.33 0.61 6.78
C PRO A 28 0.74 -0.85 7.01
N GLU A 29 0.03 -1.58 7.86
CA GLU A 29 0.32 -2.99 8.18
C GLU A 29 0.01 -3.97 7.04
N MET A 30 -0.69 -3.53 5.99
CA MET A 30 -1.03 -4.33 4.81
C MET A 30 -0.31 -3.78 3.58
N GLY A 31 1.02 -3.67 3.62
CA GLY A 31 1.77 -3.19 2.46
C GLY A 31 1.49 -1.73 2.08
N ALA A 32 1.04 -0.92 3.04
CA ALA A 32 0.52 0.41 2.77
C ALA A 32 -0.62 0.43 1.71
N LYS A 33 -1.38 -0.68 1.58
CA LYS A 33 -2.51 -0.81 0.64
C LYS A 33 -3.45 0.38 0.74
N ILE A 34 -3.87 0.92 -0.41
CA ILE A 34 -5.00 1.85 -0.49
C ILE A 34 -6.26 1.01 -0.54
N VAL A 35 -7.02 1.01 0.55
CA VAL A 35 -8.20 0.14 0.72
C VAL A 35 -9.51 0.81 0.33
N ALA A 36 -9.49 2.13 0.12
CA ALA A 36 -10.62 2.91 -0.34
C ALA A 36 -10.13 4.18 -1.06
N LEU A 37 -10.80 4.54 -2.15
CA LEU A 37 -10.62 5.79 -2.89
C LEU A 37 -12.00 6.28 -3.34
N ARG A 38 -12.57 7.18 -2.55
CA ARG A 38 -13.95 7.63 -2.69
C ARG A 38 -14.04 9.06 -3.22
N ASP A 39 -14.84 9.26 -4.26
CA ASP A 39 -15.34 10.58 -4.62
C ASP A 39 -16.42 11.00 -3.60
N ARG A 40 -16.13 12.03 -2.82
CA ARG A 40 -17.04 12.51 -1.76
C ARG A 40 -18.20 13.33 -2.30
N ARG A 41 -18.12 13.82 -3.53
CA ARG A 41 -19.19 14.62 -4.17
C ARG A 41 -20.32 13.73 -4.64
N THR A 42 -19.97 12.59 -5.21
CA THR A 42 -20.94 11.61 -5.75
C THR A 42 -21.20 10.46 -4.78
N GLY A 43 -20.31 10.26 -3.81
CA GLY A 43 -20.34 9.12 -2.90
C GLY A 43 -19.79 7.83 -3.50
N CYS A 44 -19.35 7.84 -4.77
CA CYS A 44 -18.82 6.70 -5.50
C CYS A 44 -17.49 6.21 -4.90
N GLU A 45 -17.41 4.92 -4.62
CA GLU A 45 -16.17 4.23 -4.25
C GLU A 45 -15.55 3.63 -5.52
N TRP A 46 -14.30 4.01 -5.83
CA TRP A 46 -13.63 3.57 -7.05
C TRP A 46 -12.87 2.26 -6.91
N LEU A 47 -12.48 1.89 -5.68
CA LEU A 47 -11.77 0.64 -5.45
C LEU A 47 -12.73 -0.47 -5.07
N VAL A 48 -12.44 -1.67 -5.56
CA VAL A 48 -13.13 -2.88 -5.12
C VAL A 48 -12.83 -3.09 -3.64
N GLY A 49 -13.88 -3.22 -2.82
CA GLY A 49 -13.75 -3.54 -1.40
C GLY A 49 -13.47 -5.03 -1.16
N PRO A 50 -13.31 -5.46 0.10
CA PRO A 50 -13.02 -6.85 0.43
C PRO A 50 -14.00 -7.84 -0.18
N ILE A 51 -13.48 -8.88 -0.81
CA ILE A 51 -14.28 -9.93 -1.47
C ILE A 51 -14.78 -10.93 -0.42
N PRO A 52 -16.09 -11.24 -0.36
CA PRO A 52 -16.63 -12.24 0.56
C PRO A 52 -15.90 -13.60 0.47
N GLY A 53 -15.62 -14.19 1.64
CA GLY A 53 -14.92 -15.48 1.73
C GLY A 53 -13.40 -15.41 1.61
N ARG A 54 -12.82 -14.22 1.44
CA ARG A 54 -11.36 -14.01 1.43
C ARG A 54 -10.85 -13.37 2.71
N PRO A 55 -9.57 -13.60 3.08
CA PRO A 55 -9.00 -12.99 4.27
C PRO A 55 -8.83 -11.48 4.09
N VAL A 56 -9.38 -10.71 5.04
CA VAL A 56 -9.24 -9.25 5.10
C VAL A 56 -8.08 -8.92 6.04
N GLY A 57 -6.85 -9.04 5.53
CA GLY A 57 -5.66 -8.80 6.33
C GLY A 57 -4.31 -9.08 5.69
N PRO A 58 -3.20 -9.01 6.46
CA PRO A 58 -1.90 -9.36 5.97
C PRO A 58 -1.85 -10.89 5.86
N VAL A 59 -1.09 -11.35 4.89
CA VAL A 59 -0.83 -12.77 4.66
C VAL A 59 0.61 -13.10 5.07
N ALA A 60 0.91 -14.38 5.23
CA ALA A 60 2.25 -14.81 5.60
C ALA A 60 3.25 -14.52 4.46
N TYR A 61 4.42 -13.97 4.81
CA TYR A 61 5.48 -13.71 3.85
C TYR A 61 6.36 -14.95 3.61
N PRO A 62 6.70 -15.31 2.34
CA PRO A 62 6.09 -14.84 1.10
C PRO A 62 4.83 -15.65 0.76
N ALA A 63 3.73 -14.98 0.46
CA ALA A 63 2.50 -15.58 -0.08
C ALA A 63 2.32 -15.23 -1.56
N PRO A 64 1.70 -16.13 -2.34
CA PRO A 64 1.11 -15.78 -3.64
C PRO A 64 0.03 -14.70 -3.49
N PHE A 65 -0.10 -13.80 -4.47
CA PHE A 65 -1.04 -12.67 -4.41
C PHE A 65 -2.50 -13.13 -4.21
N GLU A 66 -2.90 -14.25 -4.81
CA GLU A 66 -4.27 -14.77 -4.71
C GLU A 66 -4.67 -15.24 -3.31
N ARG A 67 -3.72 -15.35 -2.38
CA ARG A 67 -3.99 -15.68 -0.98
C ARG A 67 -4.61 -14.52 -0.19
N GLN A 68 -4.56 -13.29 -0.70
CA GLN A 68 -5.22 -12.13 -0.09
C GLN A 68 -6.61 -11.86 -0.68
N ASP A 69 -7.25 -10.77 -0.26
CA ASP A 69 -8.55 -10.30 -0.73
C ASP A 69 -8.57 -9.87 -2.20
N MET A 70 -7.41 -9.63 -2.83
CA MET A 70 -7.26 -9.14 -4.22
C MET A 70 -8.09 -7.87 -4.48
N ALA A 71 -8.22 -7.03 -3.45
CA ALA A 71 -9.05 -5.83 -3.44
C ALA A 71 -8.22 -4.58 -3.11
N GLY A 72 -8.75 -3.39 -3.38
CA GLY A 72 -8.02 -2.14 -3.18
C GLY A 72 -6.90 -1.93 -4.19
N TRP A 73 -5.79 -1.34 -3.72
CA TRP A 73 -4.60 -1.03 -4.51
C TRP A 73 -3.33 -1.41 -3.73
N ASP A 74 -2.59 -2.38 -4.25
CA ASP A 74 -1.36 -2.93 -3.69
C ASP A 74 -0.08 -2.36 -4.31
N GLU A 75 1.02 -2.44 -3.56
CA GLU A 75 2.37 -2.06 -4.00
C GLU A 75 3.11 -3.27 -4.58
N MET A 76 3.20 -3.32 -5.91
CA MET A 76 3.87 -4.40 -6.63
C MET A 76 5.35 -4.06 -6.89
N PHE A 77 6.22 -4.37 -5.93
CA PHE A 77 7.66 -4.05 -5.98
C PHE A 77 8.51 -5.09 -5.21
N PRO A 78 9.66 -5.55 -5.76
CA PRO A 78 10.30 -5.12 -7.01
C PRO A 78 9.93 -5.95 -8.25
N THR A 79 9.09 -6.97 -8.10
CA THR A 79 8.78 -7.95 -9.16
C THR A 79 7.28 -8.01 -9.43
N ILE A 80 6.92 -8.48 -10.63
CA ILE A 80 5.54 -8.84 -10.98
C ILE A 80 5.30 -10.31 -10.68
N VAL A 81 6.15 -11.17 -11.25
CA VAL A 81 6.10 -12.62 -11.08
C VAL A 81 7.29 -13.05 -10.25
N ALA A 82 7.13 -14.11 -9.45
CA ALA A 82 8.22 -14.72 -8.73
C ALA A 82 9.39 -15.05 -9.67
N CYS A 83 10.59 -14.66 -9.30
CA CYS A 83 11.79 -14.87 -10.11
C CYS A 83 13.04 -14.95 -9.24
N ALA A 84 14.19 -15.19 -9.86
CA ALA A 84 15.48 -15.04 -9.21
C ALA A 84 16.08 -13.67 -9.55
N TYR A 85 16.80 -13.05 -8.61
CA TYR A 85 17.48 -11.79 -8.88
C TYR A 85 18.54 -11.97 -9.99
N PRO A 86 18.45 -11.21 -11.10
CA PRO A 86 19.23 -11.49 -12.31
C PRO A 86 20.62 -10.84 -12.30
N GLY A 87 20.85 -9.86 -11.42
CA GLY A 87 22.09 -9.09 -11.40
C GLY A 87 23.24 -9.89 -10.78
N PRO A 88 24.48 -9.73 -11.27
CA PRO A 88 25.65 -10.31 -10.62
C PRO A 88 25.87 -9.70 -9.23
N GLY A 89 26.56 -10.44 -8.35
CA GLY A 89 26.93 -9.97 -7.01
C GLY A 89 26.31 -10.80 -5.88
N PRO A 90 26.31 -10.29 -4.63
CA PRO A 90 25.94 -11.06 -3.44
C PRO A 90 24.50 -11.60 -3.44
N HIS A 91 23.60 -10.97 -4.20
CA HIS A 91 22.20 -11.36 -4.30
C HIS A 91 21.88 -12.12 -5.59
N HIS A 92 22.86 -12.42 -6.44
CA HIS A 92 22.61 -13.16 -7.68
C HIS A 92 21.91 -14.50 -7.39
N GLY A 93 20.77 -14.74 -8.04
CA GLY A 93 19.98 -15.95 -7.82
C GLY A 93 19.07 -15.92 -6.59
N ALA A 94 19.07 -14.86 -5.78
CA ALA A 94 18.19 -14.74 -4.62
C ALA A 94 16.71 -14.81 -5.05
N PRO A 95 15.85 -15.57 -4.34
CA PRO A 95 14.45 -15.68 -4.68
C PRO A 95 13.70 -14.37 -4.39
N LEU A 96 12.97 -13.89 -5.39
CA LEU A 96 12.07 -12.73 -5.30
C LEU A 96 10.62 -13.20 -5.38
N PRO A 97 9.73 -12.75 -4.48
CA PRO A 97 8.36 -13.24 -4.39
C PRO A 97 7.45 -12.76 -5.53
N ASP A 98 6.31 -13.43 -5.67
CA ASP A 98 5.21 -13.02 -6.54
C ASP A 98 4.67 -11.64 -6.11
N HIS A 99 4.48 -10.76 -7.09
CA HIS A 99 4.14 -9.34 -6.89
C HIS A 99 5.12 -8.56 -6.00
N GLY A 100 6.34 -9.10 -5.82
CA GLY A 100 7.31 -8.54 -4.91
C GLY A 100 6.88 -8.64 -3.44
N GLU A 101 7.50 -7.83 -2.59
CA GLU A 101 7.34 -7.94 -1.14
C GLU A 101 6.66 -6.72 -0.52
N ALA A 102 6.59 -5.61 -1.24
CA ALA A 102 6.08 -4.35 -0.72
C ALA A 102 4.61 -4.42 -0.27
N TRP A 103 3.78 -5.23 -0.94
CA TRP A 103 2.36 -5.42 -0.58
C TRP A 103 2.13 -6.29 0.67
N GLN A 104 3.10 -7.14 1.05
CA GLN A 104 2.98 -8.04 2.21
C GLN A 104 3.61 -7.48 3.47
N LEU A 105 4.66 -6.67 3.31
CA LEU A 105 5.43 -6.16 4.45
C LEU A 105 4.70 -4.99 5.11
N PRO A 106 4.76 -4.86 6.44
CA PRO A 106 4.24 -3.67 7.11
C PRO A 106 5.15 -2.47 6.82
N TRP A 107 4.52 -1.31 6.57
CA TRP A 107 5.21 -0.04 6.39
C TRP A 107 5.15 0.77 7.68
N ALA A 108 6.27 1.41 8.03
CA ALA A 108 6.34 2.36 9.12
C ALA A 108 5.80 3.73 8.68
N VAL A 109 5.05 4.40 9.55
CA VAL A 109 4.65 5.80 9.36
C VAL A 109 5.82 6.69 9.78
N ILE A 110 6.40 7.42 8.83
CA ILE A 110 7.54 8.31 9.06
C ILE A 110 7.07 9.74 9.36
N ARG A 111 6.03 10.19 8.66
CA ARG A 111 5.44 11.53 8.81
C ARG A 111 3.97 11.49 8.40
N SER A 112 3.15 12.32 9.04
CA SER A 112 1.73 12.46 8.71
C SER A 112 1.23 13.92 8.67
N GLN A 113 2.16 14.89 8.68
CA GLN A 113 1.84 16.32 8.60
C GLN A 113 2.07 16.80 7.16
N GLY A 114 1.02 17.37 6.54
CA GLY A 114 1.03 17.84 5.15
C GLY A 114 0.93 16.71 4.11
N GLU A 115 1.66 15.62 4.34
CA GLU A 115 1.61 14.38 3.57
C GLU A 115 1.80 13.17 4.50
N LEU A 116 1.32 12.01 4.06
CA LEU A 116 1.53 10.72 4.73
C LEU A 116 2.74 10.02 4.10
N VAL A 117 3.85 9.98 4.82
CA VAL A 117 5.07 9.28 4.41
C VAL A 117 5.14 7.93 5.09
N LEU A 118 5.20 6.89 4.29
CA LEU A 118 5.29 5.50 4.70
C LEU A 118 6.61 4.92 4.16
N SER A 119 7.28 4.04 4.91
CA SER A 119 8.50 3.39 4.45
C SER A 119 8.60 1.93 4.89
N LEU A 120 9.21 1.09 4.07
CA LEU A 120 9.60 -0.28 4.40
C LEU A 120 11.08 -0.50 4.07
N THR A 121 11.68 -1.49 4.73
CA THR A 121 12.98 -2.06 4.31
C THR A 121 12.72 -3.44 3.71
N GLY A 122 13.28 -3.70 2.53
CA GLY A 122 13.14 -4.99 1.84
C GLY A 122 13.80 -6.13 2.65
N ARG A 123 13.20 -7.31 2.56
CA ARG A 123 13.71 -8.57 3.13
C ARG A 123 14.49 -9.37 2.08
N ALA A 124 14.00 -9.44 0.84
CA ALA A 124 14.69 -10.21 -0.20
C ALA A 124 15.92 -9.47 -0.74
N LEU A 125 15.85 -8.15 -0.81
CA LEU A 125 16.93 -7.26 -1.26
C LEU A 125 17.11 -6.08 -0.28
N PRO A 126 18.34 -5.55 -0.13
CA PRO A 126 18.65 -4.50 0.86
C PRO A 126 18.27 -3.09 0.36
N TYR A 127 17.00 -2.89 0.01
CA TYR A 127 16.46 -1.59 -0.38
C TYR A 127 15.60 -0.98 0.73
N ARG A 128 15.37 0.32 0.62
CA ARG A 128 14.30 1.02 1.34
C ARG A 128 13.35 1.58 0.29
N LEU A 129 12.07 1.28 0.42
CA LEU A 129 11.02 1.90 -0.39
C LEU A 129 10.24 2.86 0.50
N THR A 130 10.04 4.07 -0.01
CA THR A 130 9.26 5.11 0.67
C THR A 130 8.20 5.64 -0.27
N ARG A 131 6.99 5.85 0.25
CA ARG A 131 5.87 6.45 -0.47
C ARG A 131 5.33 7.62 0.33
N ALA A 132 5.30 8.80 -0.30
CA ALA A 132 4.64 9.98 0.22
C ALA A 132 3.29 10.17 -0.50
N ALA A 133 2.21 10.20 0.28
CA ALA A 133 0.85 10.44 -0.20
C ALA A 133 0.38 11.84 0.20
N SER A 134 -0.10 12.61 -0.76
CA SER A 134 -0.59 13.98 -0.53
C SER A 134 -1.80 14.30 -1.40
N LEU A 135 -2.51 15.38 -1.05
CA LEU A 135 -3.63 15.93 -1.83
C LEU A 135 -3.22 17.29 -2.41
N PRO A 136 -2.58 17.36 -3.60
CA PRO A 136 -2.19 18.64 -4.20
C PRO A 136 -3.41 19.51 -4.55
N ALA A 137 -4.53 18.91 -4.94
CA ALA A 137 -5.83 19.56 -5.16
C ALA A 137 -6.92 18.79 -4.41
N PRO A 138 -8.14 19.33 -4.23
CA PRO A 138 -9.22 18.62 -3.56
C PRO A 138 -9.54 17.26 -4.23
N ASP A 139 -9.46 17.15 -5.53
CA ASP A 139 -9.85 15.98 -6.33
C ASP A 139 -8.65 15.13 -6.80
N ALA A 140 -7.45 15.40 -6.29
CA ALA A 140 -6.23 14.72 -6.72
C ALA A 140 -5.49 14.07 -5.55
N LEU A 141 -5.27 12.76 -5.64
CA LEU A 141 -4.31 12.02 -4.82
C LEU A 141 -2.98 11.92 -5.57
N ARG A 142 -1.88 12.33 -4.93
CA ARG A 142 -0.53 12.15 -5.44
C ARG A 142 0.21 11.13 -4.58
N LEU A 143 0.84 10.17 -5.24
CA LEU A 143 1.77 9.23 -4.65
C LEU A 143 3.16 9.49 -5.24
N GLN A 144 4.16 9.68 -4.39
CA GLN A 144 5.55 9.89 -4.78
C GLN A 144 6.41 8.82 -4.12
N TYR A 145 7.25 8.16 -4.92
CA TYR A 145 8.07 7.01 -4.51
C TYR A 145 9.56 7.37 -4.55
N THR A 146 10.32 6.87 -3.57
CA THR A 146 11.79 6.98 -3.49
C THR A 146 12.39 5.72 -2.88
#